data_AF-A0AAP0AZW5-F1
#
_entry.id   AF-A0AAP0AZW5-F1
#
_cell.length_a   1.000
_cell.length_b   1.000
_cell.length_c   1.000
_cell.angle_alpha   90.00
_cell.angle_beta   90.00
_cell.angle_gamma   90.00
#
_symmetry.space_group_name_H-M   'P 1'
#
loop_
_entity.id
_entity.type
_entity.pdbx_description
1 polymer ?
#
loop_
_entity_poly.entity_id
_entity_poly.type
_entity_poly.pdbx_seq_one_letter_code
_entity_poly.pdbx_strand_id
1 'polypeptide(L)'
;MISPVVHIGAIAVSFLFVVMMLNIQIAEIHEEVLRYLPVSGLIGLILWWEMFFICDNETIPLLPTHGKTTSLRYTVHAGKVRSWTNLEILGNLLYTYYSVWFLVPSLILLVAMIGAIVLTMHRTIRVKRQDVFRRKALDSRSTIMRRTTDQIDISLTPPGRPYLRPGEGRATMSLSLMTLIVG
;
A
#
# COMPACT_ATOMS: atom_id res chain seq x y z
N MET A 1 -17.15 -20.29 9.32
CA MET A 1 -15.98 -19.64 9.95
C MET A 1 -14.91 -19.23 8.93
N ILE A 2 -14.69 -19.99 7.84
CA ILE A 2 -13.65 -19.65 6.84
C ILE A 2 -13.88 -18.29 6.15
N SER A 3 -15.13 -17.97 5.76
CA SER A 3 -15.44 -16.70 5.08
C SER A 3 -14.97 -15.45 5.83
N PRO A 4 -15.36 -15.20 7.11
CA PRO A 4 -14.90 -14.02 7.84
C PRO A 4 -13.38 -14.01 8.06
N VAL A 5 -12.76 -15.16 8.33
CA VAL A 5 -11.30 -15.24 8.56
C VAL A 5 -10.52 -14.82 7.31
N VAL A 6 -10.89 -15.31 6.14
CA VAL A 6 -10.13 -15.03 4.90
C VAL A 6 -10.53 -13.68 4.30
N HIS A 7 -11.82 -13.41 4.14
CA HIS A 7 -12.27 -12.19 3.46
C HIS A 7 -12.05 -10.95 4.31
N ILE A 8 -12.51 -10.99 5.56
CA ILE A 8 -12.42 -9.83 6.46
C ILE A 8 -11.03 -9.78 7.09
N GLY A 9 -10.50 -10.91 7.55
CA GLY A 9 -9.22 -10.96 8.26
C GLY A 9 -7.99 -10.76 7.36
N ALA A 10 -7.93 -11.37 6.18
CA ALA A 10 -6.76 -11.28 5.30
C ALA A 10 -6.94 -10.25 4.18
N ILE A 11 -7.99 -10.39 3.36
CA ILE A 11 -8.16 -9.58 2.14
C ILE A 11 -8.50 -8.13 2.48
N ALA A 12 -9.53 -7.90 3.30
CA ALA A 12 -9.95 -6.54 3.65
C ALA A 12 -8.89 -5.79 4.46
N VAL A 13 -8.16 -6.45 5.37
CA VAL A 13 -7.05 -5.84 6.12
C VAL A 13 -5.86 -5.51 5.21
N SER A 14 -5.52 -6.38 4.26
CA SER A 14 -4.47 -6.07 3.26
C SER A 14 -4.86 -4.85 2.43
N PHE A 15 -6.13 -4.73 2.04
CA PHE A 15 -6.64 -3.55 1.34
C PHE A 15 -6.64 -2.30 2.21
N LEU A 16 -7.04 -2.41 3.49
CA LEU A 16 -7.01 -1.30 4.45
C LEU A 16 -5.57 -0.75 4.62
N PHE A 17 -4.58 -1.63 4.68
CA PHE A 17 -3.17 -1.22 4.74
C PHE A 17 -2.75 -0.43 3.51
N VAL A 18 -3.13 -0.92 2.32
CA VAL A 18 -2.83 -0.23 1.05
C VAL A 18 -3.50 1.14 0.99
N VAL A 19 -4.79 1.23 1.33
CA VAL A 19 -5.55 2.49 1.28
C VAL A 19 -5.03 3.50 2.32
N MET A 20 -4.60 3.05 3.50
CA MET A 20 -4.06 3.96 4.51
C MET A 20 -2.67 4.49 4.15
N MET A 21 -1.82 3.67 3.52
CA MET A 21 -0.50 4.13 3.06
C MET A 21 -0.59 4.97 1.78
N LEU A 22 -1.56 4.68 0.91
CA LEU A 22 -1.80 5.42 -0.32
C LEU A 22 -2.63 6.66 -0.01
N ASN A 23 -2.00 7.84 0.01
CA ASN A 23 -2.73 9.10 0.12
C ASN A 23 -3.48 9.41 -1.19
N ILE A 24 -4.66 8.81 -1.36
CA ILE A 24 -5.55 9.06 -2.50
C ILE A 24 -6.16 10.45 -2.31
N GLN A 25 -5.64 11.44 -3.02
CA GLN A 25 -6.25 12.77 -3.07
C GLN A 25 -7.44 12.69 -4.02
N ILE A 26 -8.64 12.75 -3.45
CA ILE A 26 -9.88 12.96 -4.19
C ILE A 26 -9.95 14.46 -4.57
N ALA A 27 -8.94 14.91 -5.30
CA ALA A 27 -8.91 16.24 -5.88
C ALA A 27 -9.64 16.13 -7.21
N GLU A 28 -10.81 16.78 -7.30
CA GLU A 28 -11.70 16.76 -8.47
C GLU A 28 -12.22 15.36 -8.83
N ILE A 29 -13.27 14.89 -8.16
CA ILE A 29 -14.14 13.88 -8.80
C ILE A 29 -14.79 14.58 -9.99
N HIS A 30 -14.16 14.39 -11.13
CA HIS A 30 -14.45 15.01 -12.42
C HIS A 30 -15.96 15.07 -12.69
N GLU A 31 -16.44 16.20 -13.20
CA GLU A 31 -17.81 16.29 -13.76
C GLU A 31 -18.13 15.15 -14.74
N GLU A 32 -17.10 14.55 -15.34
CA GLU A 32 -17.18 13.36 -16.16
C GLU A 32 -17.70 12.14 -15.37
N VAL A 33 -17.21 11.85 -14.16
CA VAL A 33 -17.69 10.72 -13.33
C VAL A 33 -19.16 10.93 -12.93
N LEU A 34 -19.53 12.16 -12.57
CA LEU A 34 -20.92 12.52 -12.26
C LEU A 34 -21.83 12.38 -13.49
N ARG A 35 -21.31 12.63 -14.69
CA ARG A 35 -22.03 12.44 -15.96
C ARG A 35 -22.30 10.96 -16.28
N TYR A 36 -21.43 10.03 -15.86
CA TYR A 36 -21.63 8.58 -16.05
C TYR A 36 -22.42 7.90 -14.92
N LEU A 37 -22.58 8.55 -13.76
CA LEU A 37 -23.40 8.06 -12.64
C LEU A 37 -24.85 7.68 -13.03
N PRO A 38 -25.62 8.51 -13.76
CA PRO A 38 -26.98 8.12 -14.15
C PRO A 38 -27.03 6.89 -15.07
N VAL A 39 -25.99 6.67 -15.89
CA VAL A 39 -25.90 5.51 -16.79
C VAL A 39 -25.62 4.23 -16.01
N SER A 40 -24.65 4.25 -15.10
CA SER A 40 -24.37 3.08 -14.24
C SER A 40 -25.53 2.80 -13.27
N GLY A 41 -26.22 3.86 -12.81
CA GLY A 41 -27.45 3.75 -12.04
C GLY A 41 -28.58 3.06 -12.81
N LEU A 42 -28.80 3.44 -14.08
CA LEU A 42 -29.78 2.78 -14.96
C LEU A 42 -29.44 1.29 -15.19
N ILE A 43 -28.18 0.97 -15.48
CA ILE A 43 -27.72 -0.44 -15.62
C ILE A 43 -27.94 -1.21 -14.32
N GLY A 44 -27.56 -0.64 -13.18
CA GLY A 44 -27.73 -1.26 -11.87
C GLY A 44 -29.20 -1.47 -11.53
N LEU A 45 -30.08 -0.53 -11.89
CA LEU A 45 -31.52 -0.61 -11.67
C LEU A 45 -32.17 -1.68 -12.55
N ILE A 46 -31.71 -1.82 -13.79
CA ILE A 46 -32.12 -2.93 -14.67
C ILE A 46 -31.73 -4.28 -14.04
N LEU A 47 -30.49 -4.44 -13.60
CA LEU A 47 -30.04 -5.67 -12.93
C LEU A 47 -30.81 -5.93 -11.63
N TRP A 48 -31.11 -4.88 -10.86
CA TRP A 48 -31.87 -4.98 -9.62
C TRP A 48 -33.32 -5.40 -9.90
N TRP A 49 -33.94 -4.84 -10.95
CA TRP A 49 -35.26 -5.23 -11.42
C TRP A 49 -35.29 -6.68 -11.92
N GLU A 50 -34.25 -7.13 -12.64
CA GLU A 50 -34.11 -8.53 -13.04
C GLU A 50 -34.01 -9.47 -11.85
N MET A 51 -33.22 -9.11 -10.82
CA MET A 51 -33.15 -9.89 -9.58
C MET A 51 -34.51 -9.96 -8.88
N PHE A 52 -35.27 -8.85 -8.87
CA PHE A 52 -36.62 -8.81 -8.29
C PHE A 52 -37.59 -9.72 -9.06
N PHE A 53 -37.58 -9.67 -10.39
CA PHE A 53 -38.41 -10.53 -11.24
C PHE A 53 -38.12 -12.03 -11.06
N ILE A 54 -36.85 -12.40 -10.84
CA ILE A 54 -36.46 -13.78 -10.52
C ILE A 54 -37.02 -14.21 -9.15
N CYS A 55 -37.01 -13.30 -8.16
CA CYS A 55 -37.54 -13.57 -6.83
C CYS A 55 -39.07 -13.71 -6.84
N ASP A 56 -39.77 -12.84 -7.55
CA ASP A 56 -41.24 -12.83 -7.63
C ASP A 56 -41.82 -14.04 -8.37
N ASN A 57 -41.01 -14.73 -9.18
CA ASN A 57 -41.43 -15.97 -9.81
C ASN A 57 -41.72 -17.01 -8.71
N GLU A 58 -42.99 -17.44 -8.60
CA GLU A 58 -43.53 -18.36 -7.57
C GLU A 58 -42.77 -19.70 -7.43
N THR A 59 -41.81 -19.94 -8.32
CA THR A 59 -40.73 -20.92 -8.15
C THR A 59 -39.95 -20.81 -6.84
N ILE A 60 -39.87 -19.61 -6.24
CA ILE A 60 -39.22 -19.40 -4.94
C ILE A 60 -40.32 -19.21 -3.89
N PRO A 61 -40.45 -20.10 -2.89
CA PRO A 61 -41.42 -19.93 -1.82
C PRO A 61 -41.00 -18.76 -0.90
N LEU A 62 -41.34 -17.53 -1.30
CA LEU A 62 -41.02 -16.28 -0.60
C LEU A 62 -41.85 -16.09 0.69
N LEU A 63 -43.08 -16.61 0.70
CA LEU A 63 -43.92 -16.71 1.89
C LEU A 63 -43.99 -18.16 2.35
N PRO A 64 -43.94 -18.43 3.66
CA PRO A 64 -44.10 -19.76 4.19
C PRO A 64 -45.56 -20.23 4.01
N THR A 65 -45.87 -20.79 2.84
CA THR A 65 -46.95 -21.78 2.66
C THR A 65 -46.70 -23.02 3.56
N HIS A 66 -45.57 -23.05 4.24
CA HIS A 66 -45.16 -23.96 5.31
C HIS A 66 -45.90 -23.81 6.66
N GLY A 67 -46.91 -22.95 6.78
CA GLY A 67 -47.69 -22.80 8.03
C GLY A 67 -48.36 -24.10 8.51
N LYS A 68 -48.60 -25.09 7.63
CA LYS A 68 -49.23 -26.38 7.98
C LYS A 68 -48.42 -27.63 7.63
N THR A 69 -47.31 -27.52 6.90
CA THR A 69 -46.52 -28.68 6.44
C THR A 69 -45.23 -28.91 7.23
N THR A 70 -44.87 -28.00 8.14
CA THR A 70 -43.69 -28.15 9.01
C THR A 70 -43.79 -29.40 9.93
N SER A 71 -45.01 -29.82 10.26
CA SER A 71 -45.29 -31.05 11.02
C SER A 71 -45.25 -32.34 10.17
N LEU A 72 -45.27 -32.24 8.84
CA LEU A 72 -45.21 -33.38 7.91
C LEU A 72 -43.78 -33.72 7.45
N ARG A 73 -42.76 -33.22 8.15
CA ARG A 73 -41.36 -33.52 7.84
C ARG A 73 -41.01 -34.92 8.34
N TYR A 74 -41.05 -35.90 7.45
CA TYR A 74 -40.52 -37.23 7.73
C TYR A 74 -39.00 -37.15 7.91
N THR A 75 -38.51 -37.41 9.13
CA THR A 75 -37.08 -37.45 9.42
C THR A 75 -36.59 -38.88 9.49
N VAL A 76 -35.65 -39.25 8.61
CA VAL A 76 -34.98 -40.56 8.67
C VAL A 76 -34.00 -40.56 9.84
N HIS A 77 -34.36 -41.24 10.93
CA HIS A 77 -33.51 -41.35 12.12
C HIS A 77 -32.28 -42.25 11.91
N ALA A 78 -32.35 -43.21 10.98
CA ALA A 78 -31.24 -44.12 10.67
C ALA A 78 -29.97 -43.40 10.18
N GLY A 79 -30.12 -42.35 9.37
CA GLY A 79 -28.99 -41.55 8.87
C GLY A 79 -28.38 -40.60 9.90
N LYS A 80 -28.98 -40.50 11.10
CA LYS A 80 -28.59 -39.56 12.16
C LYS A 80 -27.86 -40.23 13.33
N VAL A 81 -27.72 -41.57 13.29
CA VAL A 81 -27.02 -42.37 14.32
C VAL A 81 -25.54 -42.00 14.42
N ARG A 82 -24.93 -41.64 13.28
CA ARG A 82 -23.60 -41.04 13.21
C ARG A 82 -23.70 -39.72 12.44
N SER A 83 -23.72 -38.61 13.16
CA SER A 83 -23.70 -37.27 12.55
C SER A 83 -22.26 -36.88 12.25
N TRP A 84 -21.94 -36.75 10.97
CA TRP A 84 -20.66 -36.23 10.51
C TRP A 84 -20.71 -34.70 10.51
N THR A 85 -19.60 -34.05 10.87
CA THR A 85 -19.53 -32.58 10.75
C THR A 85 -19.30 -32.18 9.30
N ASN A 86 -19.76 -30.99 8.90
CA ASN A 86 -19.53 -30.49 7.54
C ASN A 86 -18.03 -30.43 7.20
N LEU A 87 -17.17 -30.15 8.19
CA LEU A 87 -15.73 -30.10 8.02
C LEU A 87 -15.13 -31.49 7.78
N GLU A 88 -15.65 -32.51 8.47
CA GLU A 88 -15.22 -33.91 8.32
C GLU A 88 -15.59 -34.48 6.95
N ILE A 89 -16.83 -34.25 6.49
CA ILE A 89 -17.26 -34.67 5.15
C ILE A 89 -16.43 -33.96 4.08
N LEU A 90 -16.28 -32.64 4.21
CA LEU A 90 -15.53 -31.85 3.23
C LEU A 90 -14.06 -32.28 3.18
N GLY A 91 -13.43 -32.54 4.34
CA GLY A 91 -12.06 -33.03 4.42
C GLY A 91 -11.89 -34.40 3.75
N ASN A 92 -12.79 -35.35 4.06
CA ASN A 92 -12.77 -36.67 3.44
C ASN A 92 -12.89 -36.58 1.90
N LEU A 93 -13.80 -35.74 1.39
CA LEU A 93 -13.98 -35.59 -0.04
C LEU A 93 -12.77 -34.93 -0.71
N LEU A 94 -12.25 -33.85 -0.11
CA LEU A 94 -11.19 -33.02 -0.68
C LEU A 94 -9.85 -33.78 -0.73
N TYR A 95 -9.49 -34.49 0.33
CA TYR A 95 -8.20 -35.18 0.42
C TYR A 95 -8.19 -36.55 -0.26
N THR A 96 -9.32 -37.26 -0.27
CA THR A 96 -9.37 -38.62 -0.86
C THR A 96 -9.73 -38.60 -2.34
N TYR A 97 -10.75 -37.84 -2.74
CA TYR A 97 -11.28 -37.89 -4.11
C TYR A 97 -10.80 -36.72 -4.97
N TYR A 98 -10.71 -35.51 -4.42
CA TYR A 98 -10.40 -34.28 -5.16
C TYR A 98 -8.98 -33.76 -4.88
N SER A 99 -8.02 -34.64 -4.59
CA SER A 99 -6.65 -34.26 -4.22
C SER A 99 -5.93 -33.42 -5.28
N VAL A 100 -6.14 -33.72 -6.57
CA VAL A 100 -5.56 -32.95 -7.68
C VAL A 100 -6.11 -31.52 -7.71
N TRP A 101 -7.41 -31.35 -7.49
CA TRP A 101 -8.06 -30.04 -7.41
C TRP A 101 -7.66 -29.25 -6.17
N PHE A 102 -7.17 -29.91 -5.13
CA PHE A 102 -6.54 -29.27 -3.98
C PHE A 102 -5.07 -28.89 -4.25
N LEU A 103 -4.37 -29.64 -5.12
CA LEU A 103 -2.98 -29.36 -5.46
C LEU A 103 -2.83 -28.13 -6.37
N VAL A 104 -3.76 -27.91 -7.29
CA VAL A 104 -3.79 -26.72 -8.15
C VAL A 104 -3.78 -25.40 -7.35
N PRO A 105 -4.68 -25.15 -6.38
CA PRO A 105 -4.65 -23.94 -5.57
C PRO A 105 -3.43 -23.84 -4.66
N SER A 106 -2.83 -24.96 -4.25
CA SER A 106 -1.53 -24.93 -3.56
C SER A 106 -0.43 -24.35 -4.44
N LEU A 107 -0.39 -24.74 -5.72
CA LEU A 107 0.54 -24.16 -6.69
C LEU A 107 0.23 -22.68 -6.96
N ILE A 108 -1.04 -22.30 -7.05
CA ILE A 108 -1.45 -20.90 -7.20
C ILE A 108 -0.99 -20.06 -6.00
N LEU A 109 -1.12 -20.55 -4.76
CA LEU A 109 -0.59 -19.87 -3.58
C LEU A 109 0.94 -19.72 -3.63
N LEU A 110 1.66 -20.74 -4.08
CA LEU A 110 3.11 -20.67 -4.26
C LEU A 110 3.48 -19.59 -5.27
N VAL A 111 2.81 -19.57 -6.42
CA VAL A 111 3.01 -18.56 -7.46
C VAL A 111 2.66 -17.16 -6.95
N ALA A 112 1.60 -17.01 -6.16
CA ALA A 112 1.22 -15.74 -5.56
C ALA A 112 2.28 -15.19 -4.60
N MET A 113 2.89 -16.05 -3.77
CA MET A 113 3.99 -15.66 -2.88
C MET A 113 5.22 -15.22 -3.67
N ILE A 114 5.65 -16.01 -4.66
CA ILE A 114 6.78 -15.66 -5.53
C ILE A 114 6.48 -14.37 -6.30
N GLY A 115 5.26 -14.22 -6.82
CA GLY A 115 4.81 -13.04 -7.54
C GLY A 115 4.87 -11.77 -6.69
N ALA A 116 4.41 -11.83 -5.44
CA ALA A 116 4.50 -10.70 -4.51
C ALA A 116 5.97 -10.31 -4.20
N ILE A 117 6.85 -11.31 -4.00
CA ILE A 117 8.28 -11.06 -3.74
C ILE A 117 8.94 -10.44 -4.98
N VAL A 118 8.74 -11.02 -6.17
CA VAL A 118 9.35 -10.52 -7.41
C VAL A 118 8.86 -9.11 -7.74
N LEU A 119 7.58 -8.82 -7.51
CA LEU A 119 7.01 -7.49 -7.73
C LEU A 119 7.57 -6.43 -6.77
N THR A 120 7.86 -6.80 -5.52
CA THR A 120 8.38 -5.88 -4.50
C THR A 120 9.91 -5.79 -4.47
N MET A 121 10.62 -6.76 -5.07
CA MET A 121 12.08 -6.81 -5.12
C MET A 121 12.65 -5.74 -6.06
N HIS A 122 12.66 -4.49 -5.59
CA HIS A 122 13.25 -3.37 -6.28
C HIS A 122 14.75 -3.26 -5.97
N ARG A 123 15.60 -3.63 -6.93
CA ARG A 123 17.05 -3.47 -6.79
C ARG A 123 17.43 -2.01 -7.02
N THR A 124 17.76 -1.28 -5.96
CA THR A 124 18.28 0.08 -6.06
C THR A 124 19.74 0.05 -6.51
N ILE A 125 19.99 0.25 -7.81
CA ILE A 125 21.32 0.11 -8.44
C ILE A 125 22.27 1.28 -8.10
N ARG A 126 21.79 2.36 -7.45
CA ARG A 126 22.65 3.47 -7.03
C ARG A 126 22.28 4.00 -5.64
N VAL A 127 22.72 3.29 -4.61
CA VAL A 127 22.99 3.94 -3.33
C VAL A 127 24.46 4.36 -3.36
N LYS A 128 24.75 5.67 -3.41
CA LYS A 128 26.11 6.18 -3.15
C LYS A 128 26.47 5.75 -1.73
N ARG A 129 27.18 4.63 -1.59
CA ARG A 129 27.78 4.25 -0.31
C ARG A 129 28.82 5.31 0.01
N GLN A 130 28.47 6.24 0.88
CA GLN A 130 29.42 7.20 1.40
C GLN A 130 30.38 6.42 2.29
N ASP A 131 31.61 6.26 1.82
CA ASP A 131 32.68 5.76 2.65
C ASP A 131 33.03 6.86 3.67
N VAL A 132 32.58 6.66 4.90
CA VAL A 132 32.76 7.59 6.01
C VAL A 132 34.25 7.84 6.27
N PHE A 133 35.10 6.82 6.04
CA PHE A 133 36.55 6.93 6.24
C PHE A 133 37.19 7.86 5.21
N ARG A 134 36.81 7.73 3.93
CA ARG A 134 37.31 8.62 2.86
C ARG A 134 36.84 10.06 3.04
N ARG A 135 35.62 10.28 3.55
CA ARG A 135 35.13 11.64 3.84
C ARG A 135 35.90 12.28 5.00
N LYS A 136 36.17 11.54 6.07
CA LYS A 136 36.96 12.04 7.21
C LYS A 136 38.41 12.34 6.85
N ALA A 137 39.05 11.52 6.02
CA ALA A 137 40.42 11.77 5.55
C ALA A 137 40.53 13.07 4.73
N LEU A 138 39.55 13.36 3.86
CA LEU A 138 39.49 14.61 3.12
C LEU A 138 39.19 15.81 4.03
N ASP A 139 38.31 15.64 5.02
CA ASP A 139 37.94 16.70 5.96
C ASP A 139 39.14 17.12 6.84
N SER A 140 39.88 16.15 7.38
CA SER A 140 41.12 16.43 8.12
C SER A 140 42.15 17.16 7.26
N ARG A 141 42.36 16.74 6.02
CA ARG A 141 43.32 17.41 5.10
C ARG A 141 42.87 18.84 4.76
N SER A 142 41.58 19.05 4.55
CA SER A 142 41.03 20.39 4.25
C SER A 142 41.11 21.33 5.45
N THR A 143 40.97 20.81 6.67
CA THR A 143 41.12 21.58 7.92
C THR A 143 42.56 22.02 8.14
N ILE A 144 43.52 21.15 7.86
CA ILE A 144 44.96 21.49 7.96
C ILE A 144 45.32 22.56 6.93
N MET A 145 44.92 22.40 5.67
CA MET A 145 45.19 23.42 4.65
C MET A 145 44.58 24.78 4.99
N ARG A 146 43.33 24.83 5.47
CA ARG A 146 42.70 26.10 5.87
C ARG A 146 43.45 26.80 7.01
N ARG A 147 43.93 26.06 8.01
CA ARG A 147 44.75 26.65 9.09
C ARG A 147 46.09 27.17 8.57
N THR A 148 46.75 26.44 7.68
CA THR A 148 48.02 26.87 7.11
C THR A 148 47.86 28.12 6.23
N THR A 149 46.82 28.18 5.39
CA THR A 149 46.51 29.36 4.58
C THR A 149 46.14 30.56 5.44
N ASP A 150 45.23 30.40 6.42
CA ASP A 150 44.88 31.50 7.35
C ASP A 150 46.14 32.00 8.08
N GLN A 151 47.04 31.11 8.51
CA GLN A 151 48.26 31.49 9.21
C GLN A 151 49.25 32.25 8.31
N ILE A 152 49.35 31.90 7.03
CA ILE A 152 50.17 32.62 6.04
C ILE A 152 49.58 34.00 5.77
N ASP A 153 48.26 34.11 5.58
CA ASP A 153 47.60 35.39 5.30
C ASP A 153 47.66 36.34 6.51
N ILE A 154 47.54 35.82 7.73
CA ILE A 154 47.72 36.62 8.97
C ILE A 154 49.15 37.18 9.06
N SER A 155 50.16 36.43 8.63
CA SER A 155 51.56 36.88 8.67
C SER A 155 51.91 37.94 7.61
N LEU A 156 51.11 38.02 6.53
CA LEU A 156 51.28 38.98 5.44
C LEU A 156 50.41 40.24 5.62
N THR A 157 49.60 40.31 6.68
CA THR A 157 48.70 41.45 6.93
C THR A 157 49.42 42.57 7.70
N PRO A 158 49.46 43.82 7.20
CA PRO A 158 50.14 44.94 7.88
C PRO A 158 49.45 45.34 9.20
N PRO A 159 50.21 45.82 10.21
CA PRO A 159 49.68 46.13 11.53
C PRO A 159 48.61 47.23 11.46
N GLY A 160 47.43 46.96 12.04
CA GLY A 160 46.31 47.88 12.12
C GLY A 160 45.17 47.66 11.11
N ARG A 161 45.27 46.68 10.20
CA ARG A 161 44.15 46.28 9.32
C ARG A 161 43.47 44.99 9.82
N PRO A 162 42.14 44.93 9.91
CA PRO A 162 41.44 43.72 10.32
C PRO A 162 41.61 42.61 9.28
N TYR A 163 41.89 41.40 9.76
CA TYR A 163 41.99 40.20 8.92
C TYR A 163 40.60 39.85 8.36
N LEU A 164 40.43 39.93 7.04
CA LEU A 164 39.21 39.57 6.35
C LEU A 164 39.35 38.16 5.80
N ARG A 165 38.52 37.22 6.24
CA ARG A 165 38.60 35.84 5.76
C ARG A 165 38.40 35.78 4.24
N PRO A 166 39.10 34.87 3.52
CA PRO A 166 38.86 34.64 2.10
C PRO A 166 37.40 34.22 1.87
N GLY A 167 36.59 35.15 1.35
CA GLY A 167 35.14 35.00 1.15
C GLY A 167 34.28 36.11 1.79
N GLU A 168 34.76 36.78 2.83
CA GLU A 168 34.02 37.86 3.53
C GLU A 168 34.16 39.23 2.82
N GLY A 169 35.27 39.47 2.14
CA GLY A 169 35.53 40.75 1.44
C GLY A 169 34.54 41.08 0.31
N ARG A 170 33.86 40.07 -0.26
CA ARG A 170 32.81 40.31 -1.28
C ARG A 170 31.51 40.85 -0.68
N ALA A 171 31.19 40.48 0.56
CA ALA A 171 29.98 40.95 1.23
C ALA A 171 30.12 42.41 1.69
N THR A 172 31.31 42.79 2.20
CA THR A 172 31.57 44.15 2.69
C THR A 172 31.73 45.17 1.56
N MET A 173 32.29 44.75 0.41
CA MET A 173 32.39 45.62 -0.77
C MET A 173 31.00 45.93 -1.36
N SER A 174 30.09 44.96 -1.38
CA SER A 174 28.69 45.18 -1.80
C SER A 174 27.95 46.12 -0.85
N LEU A 175 28.18 46.02 0.46
CA LEU A 175 27.52 46.88 1.46
C LEU A 175 28.05 48.32 1.38
N SER A 176 29.36 48.50 1.22
CA SER A 176 29.96 49.84 1.07
C SER A 176 29.55 50.53 -0.24
N LEU A 177 29.35 49.78 -1.32
CA LEU A 177 28.88 50.31 -2.59
C LEU A 177 27.38 50.65 -2.55
N MET A 178 26.58 49.91 -1.79
CA MET A 178 25.18 50.26 -1.52
C MET A 178 25.05 51.52 -0.67
N THR A 179 25.87 51.72 0.36
CA THR A 179 25.83 52.94 1.17
C THR A 179 26.26 54.19 0.38
N LEU A 180 27.16 54.04 -0.59
CA LEU A 180 27.62 55.16 -1.45
C LEU A 180 26.64 55.51 -2.59
N ILE A 181 25.65 54.64 -2.86
CA ILE A 181 24.57 54.91 -3.83
C ILE A 181 23.34 55.52 -3.13
N VAL A 182 23.23 55.40 -1.80
CA VAL A 182 22.05 55.82 -1.01
C VAL A 182 22.31 57.09 -0.17
N GLY A 183 23.53 57.63 -0.16
CA GLY A 183 23.87 58.94 0.42
C GLY A 183 24.17 59.97 -0.65
#